data_AF-A0A7C3QK58-F1
#
_entry.id   AF-A0A7C3QK58-F1
#
_cell.length_a   1.000
_cell.length_b   1.000
_cell.length_c   1.000
_cell.angle_alpha   90.00
_cell.angle_beta   90.00
_cell.angle_gamma   90.00
#
_symmetry.space_group_name_H-M   'P 1'
#
loop_
_entity.id
_entity.type
_entity.pdbx_description
1 polymer ?
#
loop_
_entity_poly.entity_id
_entity_poly.type
_entity_poly.pdbx_seq_one_letter_code
_entity_poly.pdbx_strand_id
1 'polypeptide(L)'
;MKKRSKTSSFGTSARISHDSSRYYQSRLYAQLQGEEDLISVPDNPFPEEYVNRILPASSEKMQEIPDYSVHLMVTSPPYNVTKEYDEDLSLEEYLRLLRQVFSETYRVLAHGGRACINVANLGRRPYIPLSDYISMLMIETGFLMRGEIIWHKGAGAGVSMAWGSWQSAANPALRDTHEYILIFSKGSFSRKQTE
;
A
#
# COMPACT_ATOMS: atom_id res chain seq x y z
N MET A 1 -8.53 -37.92 5.09
CA MET A 1 -8.70 -36.44 5.15
C MET A 1 -7.92 -35.89 6.34
N LYS A 2 -6.95 -34.99 6.12
CA LYS A 2 -6.21 -34.35 7.25
C LYS A 2 -7.19 -33.47 8.06
N LYS A 3 -7.27 -33.67 9.37
CA LYS A 3 -8.12 -32.87 10.29
C LYS A 3 -7.66 -31.40 10.25
N ARG A 4 -8.55 -30.49 9.83
CA ARG A 4 -8.35 -29.04 9.89
C ARG A 4 -8.38 -28.56 11.34
N SER A 5 -7.43 -27.73 11.76
CA SER A 5 -7.48 -27.14 13.11
C SER A 5 -8.51 -25.99 13.17
N LYS A 6 -9.10 -25.76 14.35
CA LYS A 6 -10.05 -24.65 14.60
C LYS A 6 -9.50 -23.73 15.68
N THR A 7 -9.94 -22.47 15.69
CA THR A 7 -9.46 -21.48 16.66
C THR A 7 -9.78 -21.94 18.08
N SER A 8 -8.74 -22.12 18.89
CA SER A 8 -8.89 -22.47 20.31
C SER A 8 -9.53 -21.30 21.06
N SER A 9 -10.33 -21.59 22.09
CA SER A 9 -10.81 -20.58 23.02
C SER A 9 -9.67 -19.97 23.85
N PHE A 10 -8.54 -20.69 23.99
CA PHE A 10 -7.36 -20.23 24.73
C PHE A 10 -6.06 -20.90 24.22
N GLY A 11 -4.96 -20.15 24.16
CA GLY A 11 -3.63 -20.63 23.74
C GLY A 11 -3.42 -20.80 22.22
N THR A 12 -2.19 -21.11 21.82
CA THR A 12 -1.78 -21.34 20.43
C THR A 12 -1.70 -22.83 20.11
N SER A 13 -2.61 -23.33 19.28
CA SER A 13 -2.49 -24.66 18.65
C SER A 13 -1.90 -24.54 17.24
N ALA A 14 -1.35 -25.63 16.70
CA ALA A 14 -0.78 -25.65 15.36
C ALA A 14 -1.83 -25.24 14.29
N ARG A 15 -1.50 -24.23 13.48
CA ARG A 15 -2.37 -23.69 12.42
C ARG A 15 -2.07 -24.35 11.08
N ILE A 16 -2.36 -25.64 10.97
CA ILE A 16 -2.25 -26.38 9.71
C ILE A 16 -3.65 -26.50 9.10
N SER A 17 -3.89 -25.87 7.94
CA SER A 17 -5.21 -25.84 7.29
C SER A 17 -6.32 -25.37 8.23
N HIS A 18 -6.08 -24.24 8.92
CA HIS A 18 -6.95 -23.72 9.96
C HIS A 18 -8.26 -23.17 9.40
N ASP A 19 -9.39 -23.53 9.99
CA ASP A 19 -10.69 -22.90 9.70
C ASP A 19 -10.81 -21.59 10.50
N SER A 20 -10.61 -20.47 9.81
CA SER A 20 -10.71 -19.11 10.36
C SER A 20 -12.08 -18.46 10.16
N SER A 21 -13.10 -19.20 9.71
CA SER A 21 -14.41 -18.63 9.33
C SER A 21 -15.04 -17.85 10.48
N ARG A 22 -15.02 -18.40 11.71
CA ARG A 22 -15.56 -17.72 12.90
C ARG A 22 -14.90 -16.36 13.18
N TYR A 23 -13.60 -16.24 12.92
CA TYR A 23 -12.85 -15.01 13.15
C TYR A 23 -13.27 -13.92 12.16
N TYR A 24 -13.32 -14.24 10.87
CA TYR A 24 -13.72 -13.31 9.81
C TYR A 24 -15.24 -13.05 9.75
N GLN A 25 -16.07 -13.91 10.36
CA GLN A 25 -17.51 -13.68 10.55
C GLN A 25 -17.83 -12.88 11.83
N SER A 26 -16.81 -12.43 12.58
CA SER A 26 -17.04 -11.63 13.79
C SER A 26 -17.52 -10.22 13.45
N ARG A 27 -18.18 -9.55 14.41
CA ARG A 27 -18.71 -8.19 14.24
C ARG A 27 -17.67 -7.16 13.83
N LEU A 28 -16.39 -7.39 14.15
CA LEU A 28 -15.29 -6.51 13.75
C LEU A 28 -15.15 -6.42 12.22
N TYR A 29 -15.45 -7.51 11.50
CA TYR A 29 -15.34 -7.60 10.05
C TYR A 29 -16.66 -7.31 9.33
N ALA A 30 -17.77 -7.13 10.06
CA ALA A 30 -19.11 -7.05 9.46
C ALA A 30 -19.31 -5.84 8.53
N GLN A 31 -18.51 -4.79 8.67
CA GLN A 31 -18.56 -3.58 7.85
C GLN A 31 -17.35 -3.43 6.91
N LEU A 32 -16.40 -4.36 6.97
CA LEU A 32 -15.28 -4.35 6.04
C LEU A 32 -15.76 -4.98 4.74
N GLN A 33 -15.50 -4.30 3.62
CA GLN A 33 -15.67 -4.90 2.30
C GLN A 33 -14.77 -6.16 2.27
N GLY A 34 -15.41 -7.33 2.20
CA GLY A 34 -14.69 -8.60 2.08
C GLY A 34 -14.08 -8.74 0.70
N GLU A 35 -13.55 -9.93 0.37
CA GLU A 35 -13.50 -10.31 -1.04
C GLU A 35 -14.95 -10.27 -1.54
N GLU A 36 -15.32 -9.18 -2.21
CA GLU A 36 -16.52 -9.24 -3.03
C GLU A 36 -16.21 -10.32 -4.07
N ASP A 37 -17.10 -11.30 -4.24
CA ASP A 37 -17.11 -12.23 -5.37
C ASP A 37 -17.40 -11.45 -6.67
N LEU A 38 -16.66 -10.36 -6.90
CA LEU A 38 -16.58 -9.71 -8.19
C LEU A 38 -16.07 -10.76 -9.14
N ILE A 39 -16.84 -10.97 -10.20
CA ILE A 39 -16.55 -11.90 -11.28
C ILE A 39 -15.08 -11.70 -11.64
N SER A 40 -14.28 -12.76 -11.50
CA SER A 40 -12.87 -12.74 -11.88
C SER A 40 -12.78 -12.27 -13.33
N VAL A 41 -12.34 -11.04 -13.52
CA VAL A 41 -12.17 -10.47 -14.86
C VAL A 41 -10.91 -11.11 -15.45
N PRO A 42 -10.97 -11.66 -16.68
CA PRO A 42 -9.78 -12.15 -17.36
C PRO A 42 -8.74 -11.05 -17.54
N ASP A 43 -7.47 -11.42 -17.47
CA ASP A 43 -6.38 -10.49 -17.73
C ASP A 43 -6.39 -10.08 -19.21
N ASN A 44 -6.26 -8.78 -19.49
CA ASN A 44 -6.04 -8.32 -20.85
C ASN A 44 -4.55 -8.46 -21.23
N PRO A 45 -4.24 -8.76 -22.50
CA PRO A 45 -2.86 -8.81 -22.94
C PRO A 45 -2.20 -7.43 -22.79
N PHE A 46 -0.97 -7.41 -22.29
CA PHE A 46 -0.18 -6.19 -22.23
C PHE A 46 0.44 -5.90 -23.62
N PRO A 47 0.41 -4.65 -24.13
CA PRO A 47 0.93 -4.33 -25.46
C PRO A 47 2.43 -4.63 -25.57
N GLU A 48 2.82 -5.44 -26.56
CA GLU A 48 4.21 -5.89 -26.74
C GLU A 48 5.18 -4.74 -26.98
N GLU A 49 4.71 -3.67 -27.65
CA GLU A 49 5.49 -2.46 -27.94
C GLU A 49 5.94 -1.70 -26.67
N TYR A 50 5.24 -1.89 -25.55
CA TYR A 50 5.55 -1.23 -24.27
C TYR A 50 6.32 -2.12 -23.31
N VAL A 51 6.50 -3.41 -23.62
CA VAL A 51 7.26 -4.33 -22.78
C VAL A 51 8.72 -3.87 -22.70
N ASN A 52 9.25 -3.75 -21.47
CA ASN A 52 10.62 -3.29 -21.21
C ASN A 52 10.92 -1.93 -21.85
N ARG A 53 9.97 -1.00 -21.77
CA ARG A 53 10.13 0.40 -22.21
C ARG A 53 9.82 1.36 -21.08
N ILE A 54 10.46 2.53 -21.12
CA ILE A 54 10.11 3.68 -20.29
C ILE A 54 9.20 4.57 -21.13
N LEU A 55 8.01 4.83 -20.63
CA LEU A 55 7.06 5.75 -21.27
C LEU A 55 7.22 7.13 -20.62
N PRO A 56 7.61 8.18 -21.37
CA PRO A 56 7.72 9.54 -20.84
C PRO A 56 6.33 10.19 -20.76
N ALA A 57 5.49 9.71 -19.83
CA ALA A 57 4.11 10.15 -19.64
C ALA A 57 3.77 10.29 -18.14
N SER A 58 2.70 11.02 -17.81
CA SER A 58 2.21 11.11 -16.43
C SER A 58 1.46 9.84 -16.04
N SER A 59 1.79 9.31 -14.86
CA SER A 59 1.07 8.20 -14.23
C SER A 59 -0.36 8.58 -13.78
N GLU A 60 -0.74 9.85 -13.82
CA GLU A 60 -2.13 10.29 -13.58
C GLU A 60 -3.08 9.86 -14.71
N LYS A 61 -2.53 9.48 -15.87
CA LYS A 61 -3.31 9.05 -17.03
C LYS A 61 -2.53 8.02 -17.86
N MET A 62 -2.77 6.74 -17.60
CA MET A 62 -2.08 5.60 -18.21
C MET A 62 -2.86 5.02 -19.41
N GLN A 63 -3.27 5.87 -20.36
CA GLN A 63 -4.13 5.46 -21.50
C GLN A 63 -3.50 4.37 -22.38
N GLU A 64 -2.18 4.33 -22.42
CA GLU A 64 -1.37 3.38 -23.16
C GLU A 64 -1.46 1.97 -22.56
N ILE A 65 -1.83 1.86 -21.28
CA ILE A 65 -1.90 0.61 -20.54
C ILE A 65 -3.37 0.16 -20.44
N PRO A 66 -3.73 -1.01 -21.01
CA PRO A 66 -5.08 -1.55 -20.92
C PRO A 66 -5.50 -1.86 -19.48
N ASP A 67 -6.79 -1.79 -19.22
CA ASP A 67 -7.39 -2.28 -17.97
C ASP A 67 -6.98 -3.74 -17.71
N TYR A 68 -6.84 -4.15 -16.45
CA TYR A 68 -6.57 -5.55 -16.08
C TYR A 68 -5.36 -6.23 -16.78
N SER A 69 -4.32 -5.48 -17.13
CA SER A 69 -3.15 -5.99 -17.87
C SER A 69 -1.86 -6.09 -17.05
N VAL A 70 -1.82 -5.48 -15.85
CA VAL A 70 -0.63 -5.41 -14.99
C VAL A 70 -0.79 -6.28 -13.74
N HIS A 71 0.20 -7.11 -13.41
CA HIS A 71 0.11 -7.99 -12.22
C HIS A 71 0.67 -7.39 -10.94
N LEU A 72 1.67 -6.52 -11.05
CA LEU A 72 2.37 -5.91 -9.93
C LEU A 72 2.72 -4.46 -10.27
N MET A 73 2.26 -3.53 -9.43
CA MET A 73 2.75 -2.16 -9.41
C MET A 73 3.66 -1.99 -8.19
N VAL A 74 4.82 -1.38 -8.40
CA VAL A 74 5.73 -0.95 -7.33
C VAL A 74 6.04 0.52 -7.52
N THR A 75 5.91 1.33 -6.47
CA THR A 75 6.21 2.76 -6.55
C THR A 75 6.77 3.29 -5.23
N SER A 76 7.52 4.39 -5.33
CA SER A 76 7.79 5.30 -4.22
C SER A 76 7.47 6.69 -4.74
N PRO A 77 6.25 7.21 -4.48
CA PRO A 77 5.79 8.46 -5.07
C PRO A 77 6.68 9.62 -4.62
N PRO A 78 6.77 10.71 -5.41
CA PRO A 78 7.50 11.91 -5.01
C PRO A 78 6.89 12.45 -3.71
N TYR A 79 7.72 12.75 -2.72
CA TYR A 79 7.23 13.18 -1.41
C TYR A 79 6.81 14.66 -1.35
N ASN A 80 6.93 15.41 -2.45
CA ASN A 80 6.57 16.82 -2.52
C ASN A 80 7.28 17.64 -1.42
N VAL A 81 8.57 17.35 -1.19
CA VAL A 81 9.40 17.93 -0.12
C VAL A 81 10.53 18.78 -0.71
N THR A 82 10.18 19.63 -1.67
CA THR A 82 11.08 20.67 -2.22
C THR A 82 12.40 20.13 -2.79
N LYS A 83 12.41 18.90 -3.33
CA LYS A 83 13.52 18.50 -4.21
C LYS A 83 13.42 19.29 -5.51
N GLU A 84 14.51 19.43 -6.24
CA GLU A 84 14.55 20.24 -7.49
C GLU A 84 13.53 19.83 -8.55
N TYR A 85 12.97 18.62 -8.44
CA TYR A 85 11.95 18.07 -9.34
C TYR A 85 10.53 18.06 -8.74
N ASP A 86 10.35 18.45 -7.47
CA ASP A 86 9.04 18.48 -6.83
C ASP A 86 8.34 19.82 -7.17
N GLU A 87 7.03 19.76 -7.42
CA GLU A 87 6.18 20.95 -7.45
C GLU A 87 5.91 21.45 -6.01
N ASP A 88 5.46 22.70 -5.84
CA ASP A 88 5.09 23.26 -4.53
C ASP A 88 3.60 23.02 -4.22
N LEU A 89 3.21 21.74 -4.15
CA LEU A 89 1.82 21.36 -3.90
C LEU A 89 1.46 21.50 -2.42
N SER A 90 0.24 21.92 -2.12
CA SER A 90 -0.35 21.71 -0.81
C SER A 90 -0.56 20.21 -0.52
N LEU A 91 -0.73 19.84 0.75
CA LEU A 91 -1.03 18.45 1.12
C LEU A 91 -2.29 17.94 0.41
N GLU A 92 -3.31 18.78 0.26
CA GLU A 92 -4.55 18.39 -0.43
C GLU A 92 -4.31 18.12 -1.92
N GLU A 93 -3.57 18.99 -2.60
CA GLU A 93 -3.22 18.83 -4.02
C GLU A 93 -2.36 17.57 -4.22
N TYR A 94 -1.39 17.33 -3.35
CA TYR A 94 -0.58 16.12 -3.37
C TYR A 94 -1.43 14.85 -3.20
N LEU A 95 -2.33 14.81 -2.20
CA LEU A 95 -3.22 13.66 -2.00
C LEU A 95 -4.20 13.48 -3.18
N ARG A 96 -4.60 14.56 -3.84
CA ARG A 96 -5.42 14.51 -5.05
C ARG A 96 -4.65 13.91 -6.23
N LEU A 97 -3.39 14.29 -6.43
CA LEU A 97 -2.51 13.70 -7.42
C LEU A 97 -2.34 12.20 -7.18
N LEU A 98 -2.05 11.79 -5.93
CA LEU A 98 -1.98 10.38 -5.58
C LEU A 98 -3.29 9.64 -5.85
N ARG A 99 -4.45 10.27 -5.57
CA ARG A 99 -5.76 9.67 -5.85
C ARG A 99 -5.90 9.33 -7.33
N GLN A 100 -5.49 10.24 -8.22
CA GLN A 100 -5.58 10.03 -9.66
C GLN A 100 -4.68 8.86 -10.10
N VAL A 101 -3.42 8.86 -9.66
CA VAL A 101 -2.45 7.80 -9.98
C VAL A 101 -2.94 6.44 -9.45
N PHE A 102 -3.43 6.38 -8.22
CA PHE A 102 -3.93 5.13 -7.64
C PHE A 102 -5.24 4.66 -8.29
N SER A 103 -6.09 5.57 -8.77
CA SER A 103 -7.28 5.21 -9.55
C SER A 103 -6.89 4.58 -10.89
N GLU A 104 -5.92 5.16 -11.60
CA GLU A 104 -5.40 4.58 -12.84
C GLU A 104 -4.68 3.25 -12.58
N THR A 105 -3.91 3.16 -11.50
CA THR A 105 -3.28 1.91 -11.05
C THR A 105 -4.34 0.83 -10.80
N TYR A 106 -5.44 1.20 -10.12
CA TYR A 106 -6.54 0.27 -9.89
C TYR A 106 -7.13 -0.20 -11.21
N ARG A 107 -7.38 0.68 -12.18
CA ARG A 107 -7.89 0.31 -13.51
C ARG A 107 -6.98 -0.71 -14.21
N VAL A 108 -5.69 -0.44 -14.32
CA VAL A 108 -4.73 -1.27 -15.09
C VAL A 108 -4.35 -2.57 -14.40
N LEU A 109 -4.42 -2.66 -13.07
CA LEU A 109 -4.09 -3.88 -12.35
C LEU A 109 -5.09 -5.01 -12.68
N ALA A 110 -4.56 -6.21 -12.89
CA ALA A 110 -5.31 -7.44 -13.02
C ALA A 110 -6.07 -7.78 -11.72
N HIS A 111 -7.13 -8.58 -11.81
CA HIS A 111 -7.82 -9.08 -10.63
C HIS A 111 -6.88 -9.98 -9.81
N GLY A 112 -6.77 -9.74 -8.50
CA GLY A 112 -5.77 -10.37 -7.64
C GLY A 112 -4.35 -9.80 -7.78
N GLY A 113 -4.16 -8.82 -8.66
CA GLY A 113 -2.92 -8.05 -8.80
C GLY A 113 -2.55 -7.30 -7.52
N ARG A 114 -1.29 -6.85 -7.42
CA ARG A 114 -0.74 -6.23 -6.21
C ARG A 114 -0.18 -4.84 -6.47
N ALA A 115 -0.37 -3.96 -5.50
CA ALA A 115 0.25 -2.65 -5.45
C ALA A 115 1.14 -2.56 -4.21
N CYS A 116 2.40 -2.15 -4.40
CA CYS A 116 3.40 -2.00 -3.36
C CYS A 116 3.88 -0.54 -3.34
N ILE A 117 3.67 0.17 -2.23
CA ILE A 117 3.97 1.60 -2.14
C ILE A 117 4.98 1.84 -1.02
N ASN A 118 6.20 2.24 -1.38
CA ASN A 118 7.21 2.69 -0.42
C ASN A 118 6.97 4.16 -0.06
N VAL A 119 6.72 4.42 1.23
CA VAL A 119 6.40 5.75 1.77
C VAL A 119 7.13 5.99 3.09
N ALA A 120 7.62 7.22 3.28
CA ALA A 120 8.10 7.74 4.56
C ALA A 120 7.11 8.77 5.10
N ASN A 121 6.95 8.81 6.42
CA ASN A 121 6.22 9.91 7.06
C ASN A 121 7.09 11.17 7.13
N LEU A 122 6.45 12.33 7.01
CA LEU A 122 7.13 13.59 6.78
C LEU A 122 6.99 14.55 7.95
N GLY A 123 7.92 15.49 8.01
CA GLY A 123 7.91 16.55 9.01
C GLY A 123 8.12 16.03 10.43
N ARG A 124 8.18 16.98 11.35
CA ARG A 124 8.20 16.73 12.81
C ARG A 124 7.35 17.75 13.57
N ARG A 125 7.06 18.90 12.96
CA ARG A 125 6.21 19.99 13.47
C ARG A 125 5.58 20.76 12.29
N PRO A 126 4.40 20.36 11.81
CA PRO A 126 3.64 19.17 12.19
C PRO A 126 4.27 17.87 11.67
N TYR A 127 3.89 16.75 12.27
CA TYR A 127 4.17 15.41 11.71
C TYR A 127 3.05 15.04 10.75
N ILE A 128 3.41 14.52 9.58
CA ILE A 128 2.48 14.14 8.51
C ILE A 128 2.59 12.62 8.34
N PRO A 129 1.58 11.86 8.82
CA PRO A 129 1.54 10.41 8.67
C PRO A 129 1.08 10.03 7.25
N LEU A 130 1.97 10.22 6.26
CA LEU A 130 1.68 9.88 4.87
C LEU A 130 1.28 8.42 4.67
N SER A 131 1.85 7.49 5.45
CA SER A 131 1.45 6.08 5.45
C SER A 131 -0.06 5.93 5.65
N ASP A 132 -0.63 6.68 6.57
CA ASP A 132 -2.01 6.55 6.99
C ASP A 132 -2.94 7.19 5.95
N TYR A 133 -2.56 8.36 5.43
CA TYR A 133 -3.29 9.01 4.35
C TYR A 133 -3.33 8.15 3.08
N ILE A 134 -2.20 7.56 2.70
CA ILE A 134 -2.13 6.67 1.53
C ILE A 134 -2.93 5.39 1.77
N SER A 135 -2.85 4.79 2.96
CA SER A 135 -3.65 3.59 3.28
C SER A 135 -5.14 3.85 3.16
N MET A 136 -5.64 4.96 3.72
CA MET A 136 -7.04 5.36 3.58
C MET A 136 -7.41 5.61 2.12
N LEU A 137 -6.57 6.33 1.38
CA LEU A 137 -6.79 6.63 -0.02
C LEU A 137 -6.89 5.38 -0.90
N MET A 138 -6.01 4.40 -0.67
CA MET A 138 -6.02 3.12 -1.38
C MET A 138 -7.29 2.32 -1.06
N ILE A 139 -7.70 2.27 0.21
CA ILE A 139 -8.95 1.62 0.64
C ILE A 139 -10.17 2.27 -0.02
N GLU A 140 -10.25 3.61 -0.01
CA GLU A 140 -11.32 4.37 -0.66
C GLU A 140 -11.37 4.17 -2.18
N THR A 141 -10.21 3.91 -2.81
CA THR A 141 -10.12 3.58 -4.24
C THR A 141 -10.65 2.16 -4.54
N GLY A 142 -10.79 1.31 -3.52
CA GLY A 142 -11.29 -0.07 -3.64
C GLY A 142 -10.20 -1.15 -3.52
N PHE A 143 -8.99 -0.78 -3.10
CA PHE A 143 -7.94 -1.75 -2.81
C PHE A 143 -8.16 -2.47 -1.48
N LEU A 144 -7.79 -3.75 -1.45
CA LEU A 144 -7.76 -4.57 -0.26
C LEU A 144 -6.38 -4.51 0.39
N MET A 145 -6.31 -3.97 1.61
CA MET A 145 -5.05 -3.91 2.36
C MET A 145 -4.61 -5.29 2.83
N ARG A 146 -3.37 -5.68 2.48
CA ARG A 146 -2.75 -6.93 2.92
C ARG A 146 -1.95 -6.78 4.20
N GLY A 147 -1.41 -5.59 4.41
CA GLY A 147 -0.52 -5.27 5.51
C GLY A 147 0.65 -4.41 5.05
N GLU A 148 1.63 -4.30 5.93
CA GLU A 148 2.75 -3.37 5.78
C GLU A 148 4.06 -4.09 6.06
N ILE A 149 5.10 -3.73 5.32
CA ILE A 149 6.48 -4.14 5.60
C ILE A 149 7.21 -2.92 6.16
N ILE A 150 7.88 -3.10 7.29
CA ILE A 150 8.73 -2.07 7.89
C ILE A 150 10.15 -2.24 7.35
N TRP A 151 10.57 -1.32 6.49
CA TRP A 151 11.93 -1.28 5.99
C TRP A 151 12.81 -0.47 6.95
N HIS A 152 13.45 -1.17 7.88
CA HIS A 152 14.39 -0.56 8.80
C HIS A 152 15.69 -0.16 8.08
N LYS A 153 15.98 1.14 7.98
CA LYS A 153 17.14 1.68 7.26
C LYS A 153 18.44 1.68 8.07
N GLY A 154 18.39 1.24 9.33
CA GLY A 154 19.56 1.14 10.20
C GLY A 154 19.99 2.47 10.84
N ALA A 155 20.98 2.39 11.73
CA ALA A 155 21.43 3.50 12.58
C ALA A 155 22.21 4.62 11.87
N GLY A 156 22.39 4.55 10.55
CA GLY A 156 23.19 5.51 9.77
C GLY A 156 22.45 6.80 9.38
N ALA A 157 21.15 6.90 9.66
CA ALA A 157 20.41 8.13 9.39
C ALA A 157 20.75 9.19 10.46
N GLY A 158 21.67 10.10 10.14
CA GLY A 158 21.89 11.45 10.68
C GLY A 158 22.10 11.64 12.20
N VAL A 159 23.10 12.41 12.60
CA VAL A 159 23.52 12.63 14.00
C VAL A 159 22.69 13.71 14.74
N SER A 160 21.41 13.91 14.41
CA SER A 160 20.60 14.99 15.00
C SER A 160 20.04 14.60 16.37
N MET A 161 20.31 15.44 17.38
CA MET A 161 19.92 15.22 18.78
C MET A 161 18.40 15.32 18.98
N ALA A 162 17.79 14.24 19.50
CA ALA A 162 16.35 14.11 19.65
C ALA A 162 15.71 14.92 20.81
N TRP A 163 16.47 15.79 21.48
CA TRP A 163 16.04 16.49 22.71
C TRP A 163 15.20 17.75 22.45
N GLY A 164 15.11 18.20 21.19
CA GLY A 164 14.43 19.44 20.81
C GLY A 164 15.38 20.63 20.80
N SER A 165 15.99 20.95 21.95
CA SER A 165 16.99 22.04 22.10
C SER A 165 18.29 21.52 22.71
N TRP A 166 19.43 22.14 22.38
CA TRP A 166 20.73 21.76 22.96
C TRP A 166 20.68 21.86 24.50
N GLN A 167 20.99 20.75 25.18
CA GLN A 167 20.93 20.60 26.64
C GLN A 167 19.55 20.83 27.30
N SER A 168 18.45 20.83 26.53
CA SER A 168 17.11 20.99 27.08
C SER A 168 16.11 20.08 26.38
N ALA A 169 15.42 19.23 27.16
CA ALA A 169 14.39 18.31 26.69
C ALA A 169 13.03 19.01 26.48
N ALA A 170 13.04 20.28 26.05
CA ALA A 170 11.83 21.09 25.95
C ALA A 170 10.81 20.55 24.94
N ASN A 171 11.25 19.80 23.92
CA ASN A 171 10.37 19.18 22.94
C ASN A 171 11.08 18.02 22.21
N PRO A 172 11.15 16.83 22.84
CA PRO A 172 11.78 15.68 22.23
C PRO A 172 11.04 15.23 20.97
N ALA A 173 11.77 14.91 19.92
CA ALA A 173 11.20 14.49 18.64
C ALA A 173 11.35 12.97 18.45
N LEU A 174 10.25 12.30 18.10
CA LEU A 174 10.30 10.92 17.63
C LEU A 174 10.93 10.89 16.25
N ARG A 175 11.76 9.87 16.01
CA ARG A 175 12.46 9.69 14.76
C ARG A 175 12.10 8.35 14.14
N ASP A 176 11.65 8.41 12.90
CA ASP A 176 11.49 7.23 12.08
C ASP A 176 12.87 6.83 11.54
N THR A 177 13.32 5.63 11.87
CA THR A 177 14.51 4.98 11.29
C THR A 177 14.12 3.95 10.23
N HIS A 178 12.87 4.02 9.78
CA HIS A 178 12.24 3.10 8.86
C HIS A 178 11.41 3.84 7.81
N GLU A 179 11.12 3.12 6.73
CA GLU A 179 10.05 3.46 5.79
C GLU A 179 9.02 2.34 5.80
N TYR A 180 7.81 2.67 5.33
CA TYR A 180 6.73 1.73 5.16
C TYR A 180 6.69 1.26 3.72
N ILE A 181 6.47 -0.03 3.51
CA ILE A 181 6.05 -0.55 2.21
C ILE A 181 4.65 -1.10 2.42
N LEU A 182 3.66 -0.33 1.97
CA LEU A 182 2.25 -0.67 2.07
C LEU A 182 1.88 -1.64 0.94
N ILE A 183 1.20 -2.74 1.27
CA ILE A 183 0.86 -3.80 0.32
C ILE A 183 -0.65 -3.92 0.18
N PHE A 184 -1.12 -3.86 -1.06
CA PHE A 184 -2.54 -3.94 -1.40
C PHE A 184 -2.81 -4.95 -2.51
N SER A 185 -4.07 -5.37 -2.65
CA SER A 185 -4.56 -6.14 -3.78
C SER A 185 -5.85 -5.60 -4.38
N LYS A 186 -6.05 -5.84 -5.67
CA LYS A 186 -7.30 -5.52 -6.37
C LYS A 186 -8.26 -6.71 -6.35
N GLY A 187 -9.48 -6.50 -5.88
CA GLY A 187 -10.60 -7.46 -5.97
C GLY A 187 -10.51 -8.69 -5.05
N SER A 188 -9.40 -9.44 -5.08
CA SER A 188 -9.19 -10.63 -4.23
C SER A 188 -7.78 -10.66 -3.63
N PHE A 189 -7.67 -11.28 -2.45
CA PHE A 189 -6.39 -11.64 -1.84
C PHE A 189 -5.74 -12.86 -2.50
N SER A 190 -6.40 -13.52 -3.43
CA SER A 190 -5.88 -14.65 -4.20
C SER A 190 -5.83 -14.32 -5.69
N ARG A 191 -4.88 -14.95 -6.38
CA ARG A 191 -4.86 -15.01 -7.85
C ARG A 191 -4.79 -16.48 -8.23
N LYS A 192 -5.81 -16.97 -8.91
CA LYS A 192 -5.80 -18.34 -9.45
C LYS A 192 -4.81 -18.38 -10.60
N GLN A 193 -3.99 -19.42 -10.66
CA GLN A 193 -3.14 -19.65 -11.82
C GLN A 193 -4.06 -20.04 -12.97
N THR A 194 -4.07 -19.25 -14.03
CA THR A 194 -4.68 -19.64 -15.29
C THR A 194 -3.86 -20.81 -15.84
N GLU A 195 -4.53 -21.92 -16.15
CA GLU A 195 -3.93 -23.12 -16.76
C GLU A 195 -3.34 -22.83 -18.14
#